data_AF-A0A7S2TLW3-F1
#
_entry.id   AF-A0A7S2TLW3-F1
#
_cell.length_a   1.000
_cell.length_b   1.000
_cell.length_c   1.000
_cell.angle_alpha   90.00
_cell.angle_beta   90.00
_cell.angle_gamma   90.00
#
_symmetry.space_group_name_H-M   'P 1'
#
loop_
_entity.id
_entity.type
_entity.pdbx_description
1 polymer ?
#
loop_
_entity_poly.entity_id
_entity_poly.type
_entity_poly.pdbx_seq_one_letter_code
_entity_poly.pdbx_strand_id
1 'polypeptide(L)'
;MRALLKGGWINFRMRAMLVSVASYMLWLDWRPTSRFLAQHFLDYEPGIHYPQFQMQAGTTGINALRVYNPTKQIRDHDKEGKFIKRYVPELANVPTKYIAEPWKMPEKVQQSSGCIIGKDYPGPIVDLKEMYKESRARIGAVRKQLKSKEEAKKVYEKHGSRMRPRARGSKRKISSSSEDGSMKQKSLNEFMGKKPRPGA
;
A
#
# COMPACT_ATOMS: atom_id res chain seq x y z
N MET A 1 -3.16 3.63 13.53
CA MET A 1 -2.55 3.26 14.83
C MET A 1 -3.54 2.63 15.80
N ARG A 2 -4.69 3.25 16.12
CA ARG A 2 -5.65 2.75 17.13
C ARG A 2 -6.07 1.28 17.00
N ALA A 3 -6.33 0.80 15.77
CA ALA A 3 -6.64 -0.61 15.53
C ALA A 3 -5.52 -1.56 15.96
N LEU A 4 -4.26 -1.21 15.67
CA LEU A 4 -3.10 -1.97 16.09
C LEU A 4 -2.93 -1.91 17.61
N LEU A 5 -3.02 -0.72 18.21
CA LEU A 5 -2.86 -0.56 19.66
C LEU A 5 -3.94 -1.32 20.46
N LYS A 6 -5.16 -1.40 19.93
CA LYS A 6 -6.28 -2.09 20.59
C LYS A 6 -6.29 -3.59 20.34
N GLY A 7 -6.02 -4.01 19.10
CA GLY A 7 -6.22 -5.40 18.66
C GLY A 7 -4.94 -6.19 18.42
N GLY A 8 -3.77 -5.55 18.47
CA GLY A 8 -2.48 -6.20 18.30
C GLY A 8 -2.17 -6.70 16.89
N TRP A 9 -3.08 -6.49 15.93
CA TRP A 9 -2.94 -6.98 14.57
C TRP A 9 -3.56 -6.03 13.55
N ILE A 10 -2.87 -5.87 12.42
CA ILE A 10 -3.36 -5.23 11.20
C ILE A 10 -2.81 -5.98 9.99
N ASN A 11 -3.52 -5.92 8.86
CA ASN A 11 -3.08 -6.59 7.63
C ASN A 11 -1.77 -6.00 7.07
N PHE A 12 -1.11 -6.75 6.19
CA PHE A 12 0.18 -6.37 5.60
C PHE A 12 0.17 -4.98 4.94
N ARG A 13 -0.89 -4.63 4.22
CA ARG A 13 -0.97 -3.36 3.51
C ARG A 13 -1.06 -2.16 4.46
N MET A 14 -1.76 -2.33 5.57
CA MET A 14 -1.80 -1.33 6.64
C MET A 14 -0.44 -1.20 7.32
N ARG A 15 0.28 -2.31 7.57
CA ARG A 15 1.66 -2.26 8.10
C ARG A 15 2.57 -1.46 7.19
N ALA A 16 2.57 -1.78 5.89
CA ALA A 16 3.34 -1.05 4.89
C ALA A 16 2.96 0.44 4.83
N MET A 17 1.66 0.77 4.95
CA MET A 17 1.19 2.15 5.01
C MET A 17 1.74 2.90 6.24
N LEU A 18 1.77 2.28 7.43
CA LEU A 18 2.36 2.89 8.62
C LEU A 18 3.84 3.20 8.44
N VAL A 19 4.61 2.23 7.93
CA VAL A 19 6.04 2.42 7.65
C VAL A 19 6.27 3.52 6.61
N SER A 20 5.46 3.54 5.55
CA SER A 20 5.54 4.56 4.51
C SER A 20 5.23 5.97 5.03
N VAL A 21 4.22 6.12 5.90
CA VAL A 21 3.92 7.42 6.50
C VAL A 21 5.07 7.86 7.41
N ALA A 22 5.56 6.98 8.28
CA ALA A 22 6.68 7.31 9.16
C ALA A 22 7.95 7.70 8.38
N SER A 23 8.33 6.90 7.37
CA SER A 23 9.62 7.06 6.68
C SER A 23 9.62 8.19 5.65
N TYR A 24 8.50 8.41 4.95
CA TYR A 24 8.46 9.32 3.79
C TYR A 24 7.64 10.58 4.08
N MET A 25 6.51 10.47 4.76
CA MET A 25 5.69 11.64 5.07
C MET A 25 6.26 12.43 6.26
N LEU A 26 6.83 11.73 7.24
CA LEU A 26 7.33 12.34 8.49
C LEU A 26 8.85 12.29 8.63
N TRP A 27 9.56 11.65 7.69
CA TRP A 27 11.03 11.50 7.72
C TRP A 27 11.61 10.95 9.03
N LEU A 28 10.86 10.07 9.69
CA LEU A 28 11.31 9.42 10.91
C LEU A 28 12.28 8.27 10.58
N ASP A 29 13.28 8.09 11.43
CA ASP A 29 14.18 6.94 11.35
C ASP A 29 13.40 5.63 11.55
N TRP A 30 13.67 4.67 10.67
CA TRP A 30 13.04 3.35 10.70
C TRP A 30 13.41 2.55 11.97
N ARG A 31 14.57 2.82 12.58
CA ARG A 31 15.04 2.08 13.78
C ARG A 31 14.11 2.27 14.99
N PRO A 32 13.86 3.49 15.49
CA PRO A 32 12.95 3.69 16.61
C PRO A 32 11.50 3.33 16.25
N THR A 33 11.05 3.64 15.03
CA THR A 33 9.67 3.35 14.59
C THR A 33 9.42 1.84 14.44
N SER A 34 10.41 1.06 14.00
CA SER A 34 10.32 -0.40 13.95
C SER A 34 10.27 -1.03 15.33
N ARG A 35 11.06 -0.52 16.29
CA ARG A 35 11.01 -0.97 17.69
C ARG A 35 9.65 -0.66 18.32
N PHE A 36 9.11 0.54 18.09
CA PHE A 36 7.79 0.91 18.57
C PHE A 36 6.70 -0.02 18.01
N LEU A 37 6.68 -0.25 16.70
CA LEU A 37 5.68 -1.13 16.10
C LEU A 37 5.83 -2.60 16.53
N ALA A 38 7.05 -3.09 16.74
CA ALA A 38 7.31 -4.43 17.25
C ALA A 38 6.62 -4.70 18.60
N GLN A 39 6.56 -3.69 19.48
CA GLN A 39 5.94 -3.82 20.81
C GLN A 39 4.41 -3.97 20.77
N HIS A 40 3.77 -3.72 19.63
CA HIS A 40 2.32 -3.73 19.48
C HIS A 40 1.78 -4.87 18.63
N PHE A 41 2.64 -5.66 17.98
CA PHE A 41 2.21 -6.80 17.18
C PHE A 41 2.14 -8.08 18.02
N LEU A 42 0.96 -8.71 18.09
CA LEU A 42 0.80 -10.02 18.72
C LEU A 42 1.49 -11.13 17.92
N ASP A 43 1.59 -10.95 16.61
CA ASP A 43 2.29 -11.83 15.68
C ASP A 43 3.71 -11.33 15.38
N TYR A 44 4.34 -10.66 16.35
CA TYR A 44 5.70 -10.18 16.20
C TYR A 44 6.69 -11.34 16.06
N GLU A 45 7.40 -11.37 14.93
CA GLU A 45 8.53 -12.25 14.71
C GLU A 45 9.67 -11.39 14.12
N PRO A 46 10.85 -11.34 14.77
CA PRO A 46 11.93 -10.43 14.37
C PRO A 46 12.48 -10.71 12.97
N GLY A 47 12.59 -11.98 12.57
CA GLY A 47 13.08 -12.42 11.26
C GLY A 47 12.19 -11.97 10.09
N ILE A 48 10.91 -11.73 10.33
CA ILE A 48 9.96 -11.20 9.35
C ILE A 48 9.85 -9.69 9.49
N HIS A 49 9.71 -9.18 10.72
CA HIS A 49 9.42 -7.78 10.99
C HIS A 49 10.51 -6.84 10.47
N TYR A 50 11.77 -7.06 10.84
CA TYR A 50 12.85 -6.13 10.47
C TYR A 50 13.14 -6.11 8.98
N PRO A 51 13.26 -7.25 8.26
CA PRO A 51 13.47 -7.21 6.82
C PRO A 51 12.30 -6.56 6.07
N GLN A 52 11.05 -6.83 6.48
CA GLN A 52 9.88 -6.17 5.89
C GLN A 52 9.89 -4.67 6.17
N PHE A 53 10.23 -4.25 7.38
CA PHE A 53 10.31 -2.84 7.74
C PHE A 53 11.37 -2.11 6.91
N GLN A 54 12.58 -2.66 6.81
CA GLN A 54 13.68 -2.11 6.00
C GLN A 54 13.29 -2.02 4.52
N MET A 55 12.60 -3.03 3.99
CA MET A 55 12.09 -3.01 2.63
C MET A 55 11.11 -1.85 2.42
N GLN A 56 10.16 -1.65 3.33
CA GLN A 56 9.14 -0.60 3.22
C GLN A 56 9.67 0.80 3.54
N ALA A 57 10.70 0.91 4.38
CA ALA A 57 11.43 2.15 4.65
C ALA A 57 12.41 2.50 3.51
N GLY A 58 12.67 1.57 2.59
CA GLY A 58 13.53 1.79 1.41
C GLY A 58 15.02 1.73 1.73
N THR A 59 15.42 1.18 2.87
CA THR A 59 16.82 1.11 3.32
C THR A 59 17.58 -0.08 2.74
N THR A 60 16.87 -1.04 2.13
CA THR A 60 17.49 -2.19 1.44
C THR A 60 18.21 -1.82 0.14
N GLY A 61 17.91 -0.67 -0.46
CA GLY A 61 18.54 -0.19 -1.70
C GLY A 61 18.18 -0.97 -2.99
N ILE A 62 17.72 -2.21 -2.87
CA ILE A 62 17.43 -3.11 -4.00
C ILE A 62 16.01 -2.88 -4.54
N ASN A 63 15.07 -2.54 -3.66
CA ASN A 63 13.65 -2.45 -4.02
C ASN A 63 13.27 -1.10 -4.62
N ALA A 64 12.31 -1.14 -5.54
CA ALA A 64 11.63 0.06 -6.02
C ALA A 64 10.96 0.78 -4.85
N LEU A 65 11.09 2.11 -4.80
CA LEU A 65 10.50 2.93 -3.75
C LEU A 65 8.96 2.86 -3.85
N ARG A 66 8.30 2.34 -2.81
CA ARG A 66 6.85 2.27 -2.71
C ARG A 66 6.35 3.22 -1.63
N VAL A 67 5.95 4.43 -2.05
CA VAL A 67 5.32 5.40 -1.15
C VAL A 67 3.81 5.23 -1.24
N TYR A 68 3.19 4.89 -0.12
CA TYR A 68 1.74 4.69 -0.01
C TYR A 68 1.04 6.03 0.24
N ASN A 69 -0.12 6.21 -0.40
CA ASN A 69 -1.01 7.35 -0.14
C ASN A 69 -2.16 6.89 0.78
N PRO A 70 -2.23 7.36 2.04
CA PRO A 70 -3.27 6.96 3.00
C PRO A 70 -4.70 7.26 2.53
N THR A 71 -4.94 8.42 1.90
CA THR A 71 -6.29 8.82 1.47
C THR A 71 -6.78 7.93 0.34
N LYS A 72 -5.88 7.54 -0.57
CA LYS A 72 -6.17 6.53 -1.60
C LYS A 72 -6.48 5.16 -1.00
N GLN A 73 -5.74 4.72 0.03
CA GLN A 73 -6.03 3.42 0.68
C GLN A 73 -7.44 3.36 1.25
N ILE A 74 -7.90 4.44 1.88
CA ILE A 74 -9.25 4.53 2.42
C ILE A 74 -10.27 4.42 1.29
N ARG A 75 -10.10 5.20 0.21
CA ARG A 75 -11.03 5.16 -0.94
C ARG A 75 -11.08 3.80 -1.63
N ASP A 76 -9.95 3.11 -1.75
CA ASP A 76 -9.87 1.84 -2.46
C ASP A 76 -10.38 0.66 -1.61
N HIS A 77 -10.11 0.67 -0.29
CA HIS A 77 -10.30 -0.49 0.58
C HIS A 77 -11.32 -0.31 1.72
N ASP A 78 -11.70 0.92 2.04
CA ASP A 78 -12.69 1.26 3.07
C ASP A 78 -13.71 2.27 2.52
N LYS A 79 -14.35 1.90 1.40
CA LYS A 79 -15.27 2.78 0.64
C LYS A 79 -16.38 3.38 1.49
N GLU A 80 -16.90 2.63 2.46
CA GLU A 80 -17.96 3.07 3.36
C GLU A 80 -17.42 3.71 4.66
N GLY A 81 -16.09 3.71 4.85
CA GLY A 81 -15.47 4.21 6.09
C GLY A 81 -15.70 3.31 7.31
N LYS A 82 -16.16 2.07 7.12
CA LYS A 82 -16.50 1.15 8.22
C LYS A 82 -15.32 0.91 9.14
N PHE A 83 -14.12 0.74 8.59
CA PHE A 83 -12.92 0.54 9.38
C PHE A 83 -12.54 1.82 10.15
N ILE A 84 -12.50 2.97 9.47
CA ILE A 84 -12.16 4.24 10.11
C ILE A 84 -13.15 4.57 11.23
N LYS A 85 -14.45 4.50 10.97
CA LYS A 85 -15.51 4.82 11.94
C LYS A 85 -15.47 3.91 13.17
N ARG A 86 -15.08 2.64 13.00
CA ARG A 86 -14.92 1.69 14.11
C ARG A 86 -13.77 2.04 15.06
N TYR A 87 -12.64 2.50 14.51
CA TYR A 87 -11.41 2.72 15.29
C TYR A 87 -11.15 4.19 15.62
N VAL A 88 -11.87 5.11 14.98
CA VAL A 88 -11.79 6.57 15.15
C VAL A 88 -13.22 7.07 15.39
N PRO A 89 -13.77 6.87 16.61
CA PRO A 89 -15.18 7.13 16.91
C PRO A 89 -15.60 8.59 16.72
N GLU A 90 -14.70 9.55 16.88
CA GLU A 90 -14.95 10.96 16.57
C GLU A 90 -15.31 11.18 15.09
N LEU A 91 -14.90 10.28 14.18
CA LEU A 91 -15.28 10.30 12.77
C LEU A 91 -16.52 9.45 12.44
N ALA A 92 -17.20 8.87 13.44
CA ALA A 92 -18.32 7.93 13.21
C ALA A 92 -19.46 8.55 12.37
N ASN A 93 -19.81 9.80 12.67
CA ASN A 93 -20.88 10.54 12.02
C ASN A 93 -20.42 11.32 10.78
N VAL A 94 -19.13 11.27 10.44
CA VAL A 94 -18.61 11.96 9.25
C VAL A 94 -19.19 11.30 7.99
N PRO A 95 -19.72 12.09 7.05
CA PRO A 95 -20.21 11.57 5.78
C PRO A 95 -19.10 10.84 5.02
N THR A 96 -19.43 9.70 4.42
CA THR A 96 -18.48 8.83 3.73
C THR A 96 -17.64 9.57 2.68
N LYS A 97 -18.21 10.56 1.99
CA LYS A 97 -17.49 11.40 1.01
C LYS A 97 -16.27 12.14 1.59
N TYR A 98 -16.26 12.42 2.90
CA TYR A 98 -15.18 13.13 3.58
C TYR A 98 -14.31 12.22 4.45
N ILE A 99 -14.63 10.93 4.61
CA ILE A 99 -13.93 10.06 5.57
C ILE A 99 -12.43 9.90 5.26
N ALA A 100 -12.06 9.97 3.98
CA ALA A 100 -10.66 9.89 3.55
C ALA A 100 -9.89 11.20 3.79
N GLU A 101 -10.58 12.34 3.86
CA GLU A 101 -10.00 13.68 3.99
C GLU A 101 -10.91 14.57 4.87
N PRO A 102 -11.07 14.26 6.17
CA PRO A 102 -12.05 14.94 7.02
C PRO A 102 -11.76 16.44 7.20
N TRP A 103 -10.50 16.87 7.04
CA TRP A 103 -10.11 18.29 7.02
C TRP A 103 -10.66 19.10 5.84
N LYS A 104 -11.23 18.44 4.81
CA LYS A 104 -11.93 19.11 3.70
C LYS A 104 -13.43 19.30 3.95
N MET A 105 -13.93 18.93 5.14
CA MET A 105 -15.34 19.16 5.48
C MET A 105 -15.62 20.67 5.58
N PRO A 106 -16.67 21.18 4.89
CA PRO A 106 -17.19 22.51 5.15
C PRO A 106 -17.63 22.65 6.61
N GLU A 107 -17.56 23.86 7.16
CA GLU A 107 -17.88 24.12 8.56
C GLU A 107 -19.27 23.60 8.98
N LYS A 108 -20.30 23.82 8.14
CA LYS A 108 -21.65 23.29 8.37
C LYS A 108 -21.70 21.77 8.50
N VAL A 109 -20.84 21.05 7.77
CA VAL A 109 -20.75 19.57 7.83
C VAL A 109 -20.00 19.13 9.09
N GLN A 110 -18.96 19.87 9.49
CA GLN A 110 -18.26 19.61 10.76
C GLN A 110 -19.21 19.74 11.95
N GLN A 111 -20.01 20.82 11.97
CA GLN A 111 -21.03 21.05 12.98
C GLN A 111 -22.09 19.94 12.98
N SER A 112 -22.67 19.59 11.82
CA SER A 112 -23.73 18.57 11.76
C SER A 112 -23.25 17.14 12.02
N SER A 113 -21.96 16.86 11.79
CA SER A 113 -21.35 15.56 12.14
C SER A 113 -20.82 15.52 13.58
N GLY A 114 -20.79 16.63 14.29
CA GLY A 114 -20.23 16.72 15.64
C GLY A 114 -18.72 16.45 15.69
N CYS A 115 -18.00 16.77 14.62
CA CYS A 115 -16.55 16.59 14.51
C CYS A 115 -15.90 17.83 13.91
N ILE A 116 -15.40 18.70 14.78
CA ILE A 116 -14.67 19.91 14.42
C ILE A 116 -13.18 19.57 14.28
N ILE A 117 -12.64 19.81 13.09
CA ILE A 117 -11.23 19.56 12.80
C ILE A 117 -10.35 20.60 13.51
N GLY A 118 -9.32 20.13 14.19
CA GLY A 118 -8.47 20.92 15.09
C GLY A 118 -8.93 20.92 16.54
N LYS A 119 -10.18 20.51 16.83
CA LYS A 119 -10.72 20.40 18.19
C LYS A 119 -11.02 18.95 18.57
N ASP A 120 -11.93 18.31 17.84
CA ASP A 120 -12.39 16.94 18.12
C ASP A 120 -11.54 15.89 17.39
N TYR A 121 -11.01 16.25 16.21
CA TYR A 121 -10.04 15.43 15.46
C TYR A 121 -8.93 16.32 14.89
N PRO A 122 -7.65 15.94 14.95
CA PRO A 122 -6.56 16.79 14.48
C PRO A 122 -6.62 17.04 12.97
N GLY A 123 -6.15 18.22 12.56
CA GLY A 123 -5.82 18.49 11.16
C GLY A 123 -4.64 17.63 10.68
N PRO A 124 -4.41 17.55 9.35
CA PRO A 124 -3.27 16.83 8.81
C PRO A 124 -1.95 17.48 9.29
N ILE A 125 -1.02 16.66 9.79
CA ILE A 125 0.29 17.11 10.28
C ILE A 125 1.17 17.64 9.14
N VAL A 126 1.01 17.08 7.94
CA VAL A 126 1.77 17.43 6.73
C VAL A 126 0.86 17.40 5.51
N ASP A 127 1.22 18.16 4.47
CA ASP A 127 0.60 18.00 3.15
C ASP A 127 1.13 16.73 2.47
N LEU A 128 0.23 15.77 2.25
CA LEU A 128 0.60 14.46 1.68
C LEU A 128 1.14 14.55 0.25
N LYS A 129 0.70 15.52 -0.55
CA LYS A 129 1.11 15.67 -1.95
C LYS A 129 2.51 16.27 -2.02
N GLU A 130 2.78 17.29 -1.21
CA GLU A 130 4.09 17.92 -1.11
C GLU A 130 5.12 16.94 -0.55
N MET A 131 4.80 16.28 0.56
CA MET A 131 5.71 15.31 1.17
C MET A 131 6.02 14.13 0.26
N TYR A 132 5.05 13.69 -0.55
CA TYR A 132 5.28 12.66 -1.55
C TYR A 132 6.28 13.10 -2.63
N LYS A 133 6.13 14.33 -3.15
CA LYS A 133 7.03 14.90 -4.15
C LYS A 133 8.43 15.05 -3.57
N GLU A 134 8.53 15.60 -2.37
CA GLU A 134 9.79 15.78 -1.66
C GLU A 134 10.49 14.45 -1.37
N SER A 135 9.77 13.45 -0.86
CA SER A 135 10.28 12.09 -0.61
C SER A 135 10.95 11.49 -1.83
N ARG A 136 10.28 11.56 -2.97
CA ARG A 136 10.83 11.06 -4.23
C ARG A 136 12.06 11.83 -4.66
N ALA A 137 12.06 13.16 -4.50
CA ALA A 137 13.19 14.00 -4.86
C ALA A 137 14.43 13.68 -3.99
N ARG A 138 14.26 13.65 -2.66
CA ARG A 138 15.36 13.37 -1.71
C ARG A 138 15.93 11.96 -1.92
N ILE A 139 15.09 10.94 -2.02
CA ILE A 139 15.55 9.56 -2.25
C ILE A 139 16.18 9.42 -3.65
N GLY A 140 15.60 10.08 -4.66
CA GLY A 140 16.16 10.13 -6.00
C GLY A 140 17.55 10.76 -6.05
N ALA A 141 17.77 11.83 -5.29
CA ALA A 141 19.08 12.48 -5.15
C ALA A 141 20.11 11.53 -4.53
N VAL A 142 19.77 10.85 -3.43
CA VAL A 142 20.67 9.87 -2.79
C VAL A 142 21.03 8.73 -3.76
N ARG A 143 20.05 8.16 -4.45
CA ARG A 143 20.27 7.06 -5.43
C ARG A 143 21.14 7.47 -6.63
N LYS A 144 21.21 8.77 -6.95
CA LYS A 144 22.08 9.27 -8.04
C LYS A 144 23.54 9.40 -7.62
N GLN A 145 23.84 9.48 -6.32
CA GLN A 145 25.21 9.60 -5.81
C GLN A 145 26.05 8.38 -6.19
N LEU A 146 27.30 8.59 -6.60
CA LEU A 146 28.22 7.53 -7.00
C LEU A 146 28.45 6.51 -5.88
N LYS A 147 28.67 6.99 -4.65
CA LYS A 147 28.81 6.14 -3.45
C LYS A 147 27.62 5.19 -3.26
N SER A 148 26.39 5.67 -3.48
CA SER A 148 25.20 4.81 -3.38
C SER A 148 25.18 3.72 -4.45
N LYS A 149 25.65 4.02 -5.67
CA LYS A 149 25.74 3.04 -6.76
C LYS A 149 26.82 2.00 -6.49
N GLU A 150 27.97 2.43 -5.99
CA GLU A 150 29.08 1.54 -5.62
C GLU A 150 28.69 0.57 -4.50
N GLU A 151 28.07 1.07 -3.43
CA GLU A 151 27.59 0.21 -2.35
C GLU A 151 26.52 -0.77 -2.84
N ALA A 152 25.57 -0.32 -3.66
CA ALA A 152 24.58 -1.21 -4.25
C ALA A 152 25.22 -2.31 -5.12
N LYS A 153 26.27 -1.98 -5.89
CA LYS A 153 27.04 -2.94 -6.69
C LYS A 153 27.74 -3.97 -5.80
N LYS A 154 28.44 -3.54 -4.73
CA LYS A 154 29.10 -4.44 -3.77
C LYS A 154 28.13 -5.42 -3.13
N VAL A 155 26.96 -4.92 -2.68
CA VAL A 155 25.90 -5.76 -2.09
C VAL A 155 25.39 -6.78 -3.11
N TYR A 156 25.15 -6.35 -4.35
CA TYR A 156 24.72 -7.24 -5.42
C TYR A 156 25.77 -8.31 -5.76
N GLU A 157 27.05 -7.97 -5.83
CA GLU A 157 28.11 -8.94 -6.10
C GLU A 157 28.25 -9.99 -4.98
N LYS A 158 28.06 -9.57 -3.72
CA LYS A 158 28.16 -10.44 -2.55
C LYS A 158 26.94 -11.35 -2.35
N HIS A 159 25.73 -10.80 -2.56
CA HIS A 159 24.48 -11.45 -2.17
C HIS A 159 23.50 -11.72 -3.33
N GLY A 160 23.75 -11.13 -4.50
CA GLY A 160 22.92 -11.32 -5.68
C GLY A 160 23.01 -12.76 -6.20
N SER A 161 21.89 -13.28 -6.69
CA SER A 161 21.87 -14.59 -7.33
C SER A 161 22.80 -14.61 -8.54
N ARG A 162 23.68 -15.60 -8.60
CA ARG A 162 24.58 -15.84 -9.74
C ARG A 162 23.88 -16.53 -10.91
N MET A 163 22.65 -17.02 -10.70
CA MET A 163 21.85 -17.58 -11.78
C MET A 163 21.43 -16.47 -12.73
N ARG A 164 21.93 -16.53 -13.97
CA ARG A 164 21.43 -15.68 -15.05
C ARG A 164 19.92 -15.90 -15.19
N PRO A 165 19.11 -14.82 -15.27
CA PRO A 165 17.72 -14.96 -15.63
C PRO A 165 17.65 -15.75 -16.94
N ARG A 166 16.91 -16.86 -16.97
CA ARG A 166 16.58 -17.52 -18.25
C ARG A 166 15.99 -16.43 -19.13
N ALA A 167 16.59 -16.21 -20.31
CA ALA A 167 16.07 -15.28 -21.28
C ALA A 167 14.58 -15.59 -21.44
N ARG A 168 13.71 -14.67 -21.03
CA ARG A 168 12.29 -14.79 -21.34
C ARG A 168 12.23 -14.72 -22.85
N GLY A 169 12.12 -15.89 -23.49
CA GLY A 169 12.01 -16.00 -24.93
C GLY A 169 10.97 -14.99 -25.38
N SER A 170 11.38 -14.08 -26.26
CA SER A 170 10.47 -13.20 -26.97
C SER A 170 9.36 -14.09 -27.51
N LYS A 171 8.13 -13.95 -27.01
CA LYS A 171 6.98 -14.51 -27.70
C LYS A 171 6.99 -13.83 -29.06
N ARG A 172 7.48 -14.52 -30.09
CA ARG A 172 7.31 -14.14 -31.49
C ARG A 172 5.84 -13.75 -31.64
N LYS A 173 5.57 -12.49 -31.98
CA LYS A 173 4.25 -12.08 -32.47
C LYS A 173 3.98 -12.98 -33.68
N ILE A 174 3.01 -13.88 -33.54
CA ILE A 174 2.41 -14.54 -34.69
C ILE A 174 1.68 -13.41 -35.42
N SER A 175 2.21 -12.97 -36.55
CA SER A 175 1.52 -12.09 -37.48
C SER A 175 0.39 -12.90 -38.09
N SER A 176 -0.85 -12.65 -37.68
CA SER A 176 -2.02 -13.12 -38.41
C SER A 176 -2.16 -12.25 -39.66
N SER A 177 -1.69 -12.76 -40.79
CA SER A 177 -2.14 -12.33 -42.11
C SER A 177 -3.63 -12.63 -42.21
N SER A 178 -4.39 -11.60 -42.57
CA SER A 178 -5.81 -11.67 -42.87
C SER A 178 -6.03 -12.60 -44.07
N GLU A 179 -6.81 -13.65 -43.89
CA GLU A 179 -7.52 -14.32 -44.98
C GLU A 179 -8.80 -14.94 -44.41
N ASP A 180 -9.89 -14.71 -45.14
CA ASP A 180 -11.29 -15.01 -44.84
C ASP A 180 -11.56 -16.47 -44.43
N GLY A 181 -12.51 -16.64 -43.51
CA GLY A 181 -13.00 -17.97 -43.13
C GLY A 181 -14.08 -17.95 -42.05
N SER A 182 -15.32 -17.74 -42.48
CA SER A 182 -16.57 -18.02 -41.76
C SER A 182 -16.49 -19.15 -40.72
N MET A 183 -16.84 -18.88 -39.45
CA MET A 183 -17.58 -19.85 -38.62
C MET A 183 -18.20 -19.24 -37.34
N LYS A 184 -19.33 -19.83 -36.96
CA LYS A 184 -20.40 -19.32 -36.09
C LYS A 184 -20.00 -19.15 -34.62
N GLN A 185 -20.52 -18.09 -34.01
CA GLN A 185 -20.44 -17.82 -32.58
C GLN A 185 -21.46 -18.69 -31.82
N LYS A 186 -20.98 -19.67 -31.05
CA LYS A 186 -21.85 -20.41 -30.11
C LYS A 186 -21.90 -19.69 -28.77
N SER A 187 -23.12 -19.45 -28.29
CA SER A 187 -23.43 -18.71 -27.07
C SER A 187 -23.05 -19.48 -25.80
N LEU A 188 -22.75 -18.72 -24.73
CA LEU A 188 -22.39 -19.14 -23.37
C LEU A 188 -23.39 -20.06 -22.65
N ASN A 189 -24.54 -20.37 -23.25
CA ASN A 189 -25.51 -21.32 -22.69
C ASN A 189 -25.13 -22.80 -22.89
N GLU A 190 -24.16 -23.10 -23.77
CA GLU A 190 -23.65 -24.49 -23.94
C GLU A 190 -22.71 -24.92 -22.80
N PHE A 191 -22.23 -23.99 -21.97
CA PHE A 191 -21.27 -24.29 -20.89
C PHE A 191 -21.91 -24.63 -19.53
N MET A 192 -23.23 -24.43 -19.38
CA MET A 192 -23.97 -24.74 -18.15
C MET A 192 -25.03 -25.83 -18.37
N GLY A 193 -24.58 -27.01 -18.81
CA GLY A 193 -25.37 -28.23 -18.77
C GLY A 193 -25.36 -28.86 -17.38
N LYS A 194 -26.40 -28.62 -16.58
CA LYS A 194 -26.75 -29.39 -15.37
C LYS A 194 -26.77 -30.89 -15.69
N LYS A 195 -26.03 -31.72 -14.95
CA LYS A 195 -26.29 -33.17 -14.89
C LYS A 195 -27.24 -33.48 -13.72
N PRO A 196 -28.33 -34.24 -13.92
CA PRO A 196 -29.10 -34.82 -12.83
C PRO A 196 -28.35 -36.01 -12.23
N ARG A 197 -28.49 -36.23 -10.92
CA ARG A 197 -28.04 -37.46 -10.24
C ARG A 197 -29.06 -38.58 -10.49
N PRO A 198 -28.66 -39.82 -10.81
CA PRO A 198 -29.51 -40.98 -10.61
C PRO A 198 -29.25 -41.58 -9.21
N GLY A 199 -30.31 -42.05 -8.56
CA GLY A 199 -30.28 -42.60 -7.22
C GLY A 199 -29.80 -44.05 -7.13
N ALA A 200 -29.23 -44.36 -5.97
CA ALA A 200 -29.48 -45.53 -5.14
C ALA A 200 -29.29 -45.07 -3.69
#